data_AF-A0A2H0LIQ7-F1
#
_entry.id   AF-A0A2H0LIQ7-F1
#
_cell.length_a   1.000
_cell.length_b   1.000
_cell.length_c   1.000
_cell.angle_alpha   90.00
_cell.angle_beta   90.00
_cell.angle_gamma   90.00
#
_symmetry.space_group_name_H-M   'P 1'
#
loop_
_entity.id
_entity.type
_entity.pdbx_description
1 polymer ?
#
loop_
_entity_poly.entity_id
_entity_poly.type
_entity_poly.pdbx_seq_one_letter_code
_entity_poly.pdbx_strand_id
1 'polypeptide(L)'
;MAKSLTSLLEQAQESTADILKQLSERFQTLSRRPSDPKDSTAQRWTLEFSAGQARVQLRDVHRRLSHTISTMRLRDVISDGEATPVEQELERLLGAALNEIEQLLGQAKTRK
;
A
#
# COMPACT_ATOMS: atom_id res chain seq x y z
N MET A 1 -17.09 4.59 -21.71
CA MET A 1 -16.87 3.57 -20.68
C MET A 1 -15.51 3.70 -19.98
N ALA A 2 -14.49 4.35 -20.56
CA ALA A 2 -13.19 4.60 -19.92
C ALA A 2 -13.20 5.32 -18.54
N LYS A 3 -14.21 6.15 -18.24
CA LYS A 3 -14.28 6.92 -16.97
C LYS A 3 -14.32 6.04 -15.71
N SER A 4 -14.93 4.86 -15.77
CA SER A 4 -15.02 3.97 -14.60
C SER A 4 -13.69 3.28 -14.28
N LEU A 5 -12.89 2.94 -15.29
CA LEU A 5 -11.58 2.33 -15.10
C LEU A 5 -10.55 3.33 -14.57
N THR A 6 -10.55 4.55 -15.11
CA THR A 6 -9.70 5.64 -14.61
C THR A 6 -10.01 5.94 -13.14
N SER A 7 -11.29 6.04 -12.78
CA SER A 7 -11.71 6.29 -11.39
C SER A 7 -11.28 5.18 -10.42
N LEU A 8 -11.27 3.91 -10.86
CA LEU A 8 -10.77 2.80 -10.04
C LEU A 8 -9.26 2.90 -9.78
N LEU A 9 -8.48 3.33 -10.77
CA LEU A 9 -7.04 3.55 -10.60
C LEU A 9 -6.76 4.75 -9.69
N GLU A 10 -7.48 5.86 -9.87
CA GLU A 10 -7.39 7.02 -8.98
C GLU A 10 -7.70 6.63 -7.54
N GLN A 11 -8.78 5.87 -7.31
CA GLN A 11 -9.12 5.34 -5.98
C GLN A 11 -8.02 4.44 -5.41
N ALA A 12 -7.39 3.62 -6.24
CA ALA A 12 -6.26 2.77 -5.84
C ALA A 12 -5.07 3.62 -5.38
N GLN A 13 -4.74 4.65 -6.14
CA GLN A 13 -3.63 5.57 -5.89
C GLN A 13 -3.86 6.36 -4.61
N GLU A 14 -5.05 6.94 -4.43
CA GLU A 14 -5.44 7.65 -3.21
C GLU A 14 -5.37 6.76 -1.97
N SER A 15 -5.98 5.57 -2.04
CA SER A 15 -5.98 4.62 -0.91
C SER A 15 -4.55 4.18 -0.56
N THR A 16 -3.72 3.94 -1.57
CA THR A 16 -2.31 3.55 -1.40
C THR A 16 -1.50 4.67 -0.75
N ALA A 17 -1.66 5.90 -1.24
CA ALA A 17 -1.00 7.08 -0.71
C ALA A 17 -1.37 7.34 0.75
N ASP A 18 -2.65 7.20 1.10
CA ASP A 18 -3.13 7.38 2.47
C ASP A 18 -2.54 6.34 3.43
N ILE A 19 -2.47 5.07 3.02
CA ILE A 19 -1.84 4.00 3.83
C ILE A 19 -0.36 4.31 4.08
N LEU A 20 0.37 4.68 3.04
CA LEU A 20 1.80 5.01 3.13
C LEU A 20 2.05 6.25 3.99
N LYS A 21 1.20 7.28 3.86
CA LYS A 21 1.24 8.47 4.68
C LYS A 21 1.05 8.15 6.16
N GLN A 22 0.00 7.39 6.50
CA GLN A 22 -0.26 6.97 7.88
C GLN A 22 0.91 6.16 8.47
N LEU A 23 1.51 5.26 7.68
CA LEU A 23 2.67 4.50 8.09
C LEU A 23 3.87 5.42 8.37
N SER A 24 4.15 6.35 7.45
CA SER A 24 5.25 7.32 7.57
C SER A 24 5.09 8.22 8.80
N GLU A 25 3.89 8.76 9.03
CA GLU A 25 3.59 9.58 10.22
C GLU A 25 3.79 8.80 11.51
N ARG A 26 3.38 7.53 11.54
CA ARG A 26 3.58 6.64 12.67
C ARG A 26 5.07 6.36 12.92
N PHE A 27 5.84 6.12 11.87
CA PHE A 27 7.29 5.92 11.96
C PHE A 27 7.99 7.17 12.49
N GLN A 28 7.66 8.35 11.97
CA GLN A 28 8.20 9.62 12.46
C GLN A 28 7.88 9.87 13.94
N THR A 29 6.66 9.54 14.36
CA THR A 29 6.23 9.67 15.76
C THR A 29 7.04 8.75 16.68
N LEU A 30 7.28 7.51 16.24
CA LEU A 30 8.09 6.55 16.98
C LEU A 30 9.56 6.98 17.05
N SER A 31 10.13 7.55 15.99
CA SER A 31 11.52 8.01 15.97
C SER A 31 11.78 9.27 16.79
N ARG A 32 10.75 10.07 17.10
CA ARG A 32 10.89 11.30 17.91
C ARG A 32 10.87 11.07 19.42
N ARG A 33 10.51 9.87 19.90
CA ARG A 33 10.56 9.56 21.33
C ARG A 33 12.01 9.24 21.73
N PRO A 34 12.53 9.84 22.82
CA PRO A 34 13.85 9.46 23.33
C PRO A 34 13.81 7.99 23.75
N SER A 35 14.58 7.15 23.06
CA SER A 35 14.60 5.71 23.28
C SER A 35 15.56 5.37 24.42
N ASP A 36 15.06 4.82 25.53
CA ASP A 36 15.89 4.04 26.44
C ASP A 36 16.35 2.74 25.72
N PRO A 37 17.51 2.15 26.03
CA PRO A 37 17.99 0.93 25.36
C PRO A 37 17.00 -0.25 25.42
N LYS A 38 16.18 -0.31 26.50
CA LYS A 38 15.12 -1.31 26.68
C LYS A 38 13.92 -1.09 25.73
N ASP A 39 13.69 0.14 25.30
CA ASP A 39 12.61 0.47 24.36
C ASP A 39 12.97 0.14 22.90
N SER A 40 14.26 -0.11 22.60
CA SER A 40 14.70 -0.39 21.22
C SER A 40 14.08 -1.66 20.62
N THR A 41 13.91 -2.72 21.41
CA THR A 41 13.25 -3.96 20.95
C THR A 41 11.75 -3.74 20.75
N ALA A 42 11.08 -3.09 21.70
CA ALA A 42 9.64 -2.79 21.61
C ALA A 42 9.33 -1.85 20.43
N GLN A 43 10.20 -0.87 20.17
CA GLN A 43 10.09 0.04 19.05
C GLN A 43 10.28 -0.68 17.70
N ARG A 44 11.28 -1.57 17.58
CA ARG A 44 11.46 -2.40 16.37
C ARG A 44 10.26 -3.30 16.11
N TRP A 45 9.74 -3.96 17.14
CA TRP A 45 8.51 -4.77 17.03
C TRP A 45 7.31 -3.93 16.57
N THR A 46 7.16 -2.71 17.09
CA THR A 46 6.08 -1.81 16.71
C THR A 46 6.19 -1.35 15.24
N LEU A 47 7.42 -1.06 14.77
CA LEU A 47 7.68 -0.71 13.38
C LEU A 47 7.34 -1.86 12.43
N GLU A 48 7.81 -3.07 12.73
CA GLU A 48 7.53 -4.29 11.95
C GLU A 48 6.03 -4.61 11.90
N PHE A 49 5.36 -4.52 13.06
CA PHE A 49 3.93 -4.76 13.14
C PHE A 49 3.14 -3.75 12.31
N SER A 50 3.48 -2.45 12.39
CA SER A 50 2.82 -1.40 11.62
C SER A 50 3.07 -1.57 10.12
N ALA A 51 4.28 -1.92 9.71
CA ALA A 51 4.60 -2.27 8.32
C ALA A 51 3.78 -3.49 7.86
N GLY A 52 3.67 -4.52 8.71
CA GLY A 52 2.82 -5.69 8.45
C GLY A 52 1.37 -5.32 8.19
N GLN A 53 0.79 -4.47 9.03
CA GLN A 53 -0.59 -3.97 8.84
C GLN A 53 -0.74 -3.20 7.52
N ALA A 54 0.19 -2.30 7.19
CA ALA A 54 0.15 -1.55 5.93
C ALA A 54 0.24 -2.49 4.71
N ARG A 55 1.13 -3.50 4.73
CA ARG A 55 1.21 -4.51 3.64
C ARG A 55 -0.10 -5.27 3.45
N VAL A 56 -0.79 -5.63 4.54
CA VAL A 56 -2.11 -6.29 4.47
C VAL A 56 -3.15 -5.36 3.86
N GLN A 57 -3.22 -4.11 4.31
CA GLN A 57 -4.16 -3.12 3.77
C GLN A 57 -3.96 -2.87 2.27
N LEU A 58 -2.71 -2.74 1.81
CA LEU A 58 -2.38 -2.58 0.39
C LEU A 58 -2.85 -3.79 -0.45
N ARG A 59 -2.60 -5.01 0.04
CA ARG A 59 -3.08 -6.24 -0.62
C ARG A 59 -4.60 -6.32 -0.65
N ASP A 60 -5.28 -5.83 0.37
CA ASP A 60 -6.74 -5.76 0.40
C ASP A 60 -7.32 -4.71 -0.55
N VAL A 61 -6.66 -3.56 -0.73
CA VAL A 61 -7.01 -2.59 -1.79
C VAL A 61 -6.88 -3.25 -3.15
N HIS A 62 -5.72 -3.83 -3.46
CA HIS A 62 -5.47 -4.52 -4.71
C HIS A 62 -6.52 -5.62 -4.98
N ARG A 63 -6.71 -6.54 -4.02
CA ARG A 63 -7.67 -7.64 -4.14
C ARG A 63 -9.09 -7.17 -4.45
N ARG A 64 -9.56 -6.11 -3.78
CA ARG A 64 -10.90 -5.56 -4.02
C ARG A 64 -11.04 -5.00 -5.44
N LEU A 65 -10.06 -4.22 -5.89
CA LEU A 65 -10.10 -3.59 -7.22
C LEU A 65 -9.93 -4.62 -8.35
N SER A 66 -9.04 -5.61 -8.20
CA SER A 66 -8.94 -6.72 -9.15
C SER A 66 -10.25 -7.52 -9.22
N HIS A 67 -10.93 -7.72 -8.09
CA HIS A 67 -12.24 -8.37 -8.08
C HIS A 67 -13.30 -7.54 -8.83
N THR A 68 -13.29 -6.21 -8.67
CA THR A 68 -14.17 -5.30 -9.41
C THR A 68 -13.91 -5.37 -10.91
N ILE A 69 -12.64 -5.30 -11.35
CA ILE A 69 -12.26 -5.39 -12.77
C ILE A 69 -12.70 -6.75 -13.35
N SER A 70 -12.41 -7.84 -12.65
CA SER A 70 -12.83 -9.19 -13.06
C SER A 70 -14.35 -9.29 -13.19
N THR A 71 -15.10 -8.69 -12.26
CA THR A 71 -16.58 -8.66 -12.33
C THR A 71 -17.08 -7.82 -13.51
N MET A 72 -16.44 -6.69 -13.81
CA MET A 72 -16.79 -5.85 -14.97
C MET A 72 -16.52 -6.59 -16.28
N ARG A 73 -15.39 -7.31 -16.36
CA ARG A 73 -15.03 -8.16 -17.50
C ARG A 73 -16.02 -9.31 -17.71
N LEU A 74 -16.35 -10.04 -16.65
CA LEU A 74 -17.33 -11.15 -16.70
C LEU A 74 -18.76 -10.71 -17.08
N ARG A 75 -19.08 -9.43 -16.90
CA ARG A 75 -20.38 -8.84 -17.25
C ARG A 75 -20.35 -8.08 -18.59
N ASP A 76 -19.28 -8.23 -19.37
CA ASP A 76 -19.06 -7.54 -20.64
C ASP A 76 -19.18 -6.00 -20.55
N VAL A 77 -18.91 -5.43 -19.37
CA VAL A 77 -18.91 -3.96 -19.16
C VAL A 77 -17.63 -3.33 -19.73
N ILE A 78 -16.54 -4.10 -19.72
CA ILE A 78 -15.23 -3.75 -20.27
C ILE A 78 -14.68 -4.96 -21.03
N SER A 79 -13.88 -4.70 -22.05
CA SER A 79 -13.17 -5.74 -22.80
C SER A 79 -11.89 -6.21 -22.10
N ASP A 80 -11.36 -7.36 -22.51
CA ASP A 80 -10.04 -7.86 -22.07
C ASP A 80 -8.92 -6.86 -22.36
N GLY A 81 -9.01 -6.18 -23.51
CA GLY A 81 -8.05 -5.14 -23.92
C GLY A 81 -8.08 -3.90 -23.03
N GLU A 82 -9.23 -3.60 -22.43
CA GLU A 82 -9.37 -2.50 -21.45
C GLU A 82 -9.00 -2.94 -20.02
N ALA A 83 -9.28 -4.19 -19.64
CA ALA A 83 -9.00 -4.72 -18.31
C ALA A 83 -7.50 -4.94 -18.07
N THR A 84 -6.81 -5.56 -19.03
CA THR A 84 -5.39 -5.95 -18.92
C THR A 84 -4.46 -4.80 -18.49
N PRO A 85 -4.46 -3.61 -19.15
CA PRO A 85 -3.57 -2.53 -18.74
C PRO A 85 -3.89 -2.00 -17.34
N VAL A 86 -5.15 -2.04 -16.92
CA VAL A 86 -5.57 -1.61 -15.58
C VAL A 86 -5.09 -2.60 -14.51
N GLU A 87 -5.20 -3.90 -14.77
CA GLU A 87 -4.69 -4.95 -13.87
C GLU A 87 -3.15 -4.84 -13.72
N GLN A 88 -2.43 -4.62 -14.82
CA GLN A 88 -0.98 -4.41 -14.79
C GLN A 88 -0.58 -3.16 -13.99
N GLU A 89 -1.33 -2.06 -14.14
CA GLU A 89 -1.06 -0.83 -13.40
C GLU A 89 -1.35 -0.99 -11.91
N LEU A 90 -2.39 -1.73 -11.52
CA LEU A 90 -2.66 -2.07 -10.13
C LEU A 90 -1.56 -2.93 -9.51
N GLU A 91 -1.06 -3.92 -10.25
CA GLU A 91 0.06 -4.76 -9.81
C GLU A 91 1.34 -3.92 -9.64
N ARG A 92 1.63 -3.03 -10.59
CA ARG A 92 2.74 -2.08 -10.51
C ARG A 92 2.63 -1.17 -9.29
N LEU A 93 1.44 -0.63 -9.02
CA LEU A 93 1.16 0.23 -7.87
C LEU A 93 1.38 -0.52 -6.55
N LEU A 94 0.87 -1.74 -6.44
CA LEU A 94 1.08 -2.58 -5.26
C LEU A 94 2.57 -2.88 -5.05
N GLY A 95 3.28 -3.27 -6.10
CA GLY A 95 4.72 -3.54 -6.05
C GLY A 95 5.52 -2.33 -5.58
N ALA A 96 5.22 -1.15 -6.12
CA ALA A 96 5.86 0.11 -5.72
C ALA A 96 5.60 0.43 -4.24
N ALA A 97 4.34 0.32 -3.79
CA ALA A 97 3.97 0.61 -2.41
C ALA A 97 4.60 -0.37 -1.41
N LEU A 98 4.67 -1.67 -1.74
CA LEU A 98 5.35 -2.66 -0.90
C LEU A 98 6.86 -2.35 -0.78
N ASN A 99 7.50 -1.96 -1.89
CA ASN A 99 8.90 -1.54 -1.87
C ASN A 99 9.12 -0.28 -1.03
N GLU A 100 8.21 0.69 -1.08
CA GLU A 100 8.28 1.89 -0.24
C GLU A 100 8.17 1.56 1.25
N ILE A 101 7.32 0.62 1.64
CA ILE A 101 7.26 0.12 3.03
C ILE A 101 8.62 -0.45 3.48
N GLU A 102 9.29 -1.25 2.63
CA GLU A 102 10.61 -1.81 2.96
C GLU A 102 11.66 -0.71 3.12
N GLN A 103 11.63 0.32 2.24
CA GLN A 103 12.53 1.46 2.34
C GLN A 103 12.30 2.26 3.63
N LEU A 104 11.04 2.57 3.97
CA LEU A 104 10.68 3.26 5.22
C LEU A 104 11.14 2.47 6.44
N LEU A 105 10.94 1.15 6.43
CA LEU A 105 11.35 0.26 7.52
C LEU A 105 12.89 0.20 7.65
N GLY A 106 13.61 0.15 6.53
CA GLY A 106 15.08 0.20 6.49
C GLY A 106 15.65 1.51 7.04
N GLN A 107 15.04 2.64 6.69
CA GLN A 107 15.42 3.96 7.22
C GLN A 107 15.14 4.08 8.73
N ALA A 108 14.00 3.55 9.19
CA ALA A 108 13.64 3.58 10.61
C ALA A 108 14.57 2.72 11.48
N LYS A 109 15.19 1.67 10.92
CA LYS A 109 16.15 0.79 11.61
C LYS A 109 17.57 1.35 11.68
N THR A 110 17.98 2.20 10.73
CA THR A 110 19.37 2.64 10.56
C THR A 110 19.70 3.96 11.27
N ARG A 111 18.72 4.74 11.71
CA ARG A 111 18.95 5.92 12.57
C ARG A 111 19.37 5.46 13.98
N LYS A 112 20.69 5.37 14.18
CA LYS A 112 21.37 5.20 15.48
C LYS A 112 21.54 6.53 16.18
#